data_AF-M3GZ02-F1
#
_entry.id   AF-M3GZ02-F1
#
_cell.length_a   1.000
_cell.length_b   1.000
_cell.length_c   1.000
_cell.angle_alpha   90.00
_cell.angle_beta   90.00
_cell.angle_gamma   90.00
#
_symmetry.space_group_name_H-M   'P 1'
#
loop_
_entity.id
_entity.type
_entity.pdbx_description
1 polymer ?
#
loop_
_entity_poly.entity_id
_entity_poly.type
_entity_poly.pdbx_seq_one_letter_code
_entity_poly.pdbx_strand_id
1 'polypeptide(L)'
;MSRKKKGKIEARFDGLADTLTGRGTEIDKLKQLKPVSYFFPPEECRAWYRANGFFANIVDAPAEDATREWITIKTNMDGADNELNVSRLIINRLEELKLQQKLKDLIRFSRLYQEGGFLFYGLNAPVPQTTLNIMEPVPNEINKIAYINVFGPDRVALTERNLSPLAASYHIPDVRIDGYLVHDSRYSWLCPSYVAEDGRGVSVIETVITAIIAQDTALHSISSMLYETGAKVFKSKKVDELGQADMRRFLRELRAVLSSQSLVAIDGDEELVRLESNLNSTGLKDSLEFIFENLAGLSRIPKSRLNGQAQGTITSGQFDFRSYYDDIARDQENDLRPIIEKAIKLIIRERQGEIYRKLNGQIESLDWQFEFNPLWKLSEKEEAEIDLIRAREVDIYMARGSVSPEEARPKRFSDLEKYPAWNPNSSPEFGDPQTIQEPEAKPDPQEQAKDQKAKQLSLF
;
A
#
# COMPACT_ATOMS: atom_id res chain seq x y z
N MET A 1 19.89 61.76 25.94
CA MET A 1 18.54 61.23 26.17
C MET A 1 18.64 59.75 26.54
N SER A 2 18.15 59.37 27.72
CA SER A 2 18.23 58.02 28.29
C SER A 2 17.30 57.05 27.54
N ARG A 3 17.85 55.94 27.01
CA ARG A 3 17.06 54.83 26.44
C ARG A 3 16.37 54.08 27.58
N LYS A 4 15.06 54.29 27.75
CA LYS A 4 14.19 53.49 28.63
C LYS A 4 14.37 51.99 28.31
N LYS A 5 14.71 51.19 29.34
CA LYS A 5 14.63 49.73 29.29
C LYS A 5 13.20 49.33 28.90
N LYS A 6 13.03 48.69 27.75
CA LYS A 6 11.77 47.99 27.41
C LYS A 6 11.54 46.94 28.49
N GLY A 7 10.38 47.00 29.16
CA GLY A 7 9.96 45.96 30.10
C GLY A 7 9.96 44.61 29.41
N LYS A 8 10.46 43.57 30.09
CA LYS A 8 10.31 42.18 29.66
C LYS A 8 8.83 41.95 29.40
N ILE A 9 8.46 41.64 28.17
CA ILE A 9 7.13 41.13 27.84
C ILE A 9 7.03 39.81 28.59
N GLU A 10 6.15 39.72 29.59
CA GLU A 10 5.81 38.43 30.20
C GLU A 10 5.18 37.58 29.10
N ALA A 11 5.86 36.49 28.74
CA ALA A 11 5.29 35.48 27.87
C ALA A 11 4.05 34.93 28.58
N ARG A 12 2.87 35.09 27.97
CA ARG A 12 1.65 34.43 28.44
C ARG A 12 1.86 32.93 28.32
N PHE A 13 2.06 32.27 29.45
CA PHE A 13 1.97 30.81 29.54
C PHE A 13 0.52 30.48 29.88
N ASP A 14 -0.22 29.98 28.88
CA ASP A 14 -1.58 29.50 29.06
C ASP A 14 -1.48 28.11 29.75
N GLY A 15 -1.43 28.09 31.08
CA GLY A 15 -1.21 26.87 31.86
C GLY A 15 -1.53 27.02 33.35
N LEU A 16 -2.05 25.94 33.93
CA LEU A 16 -2.29 25.84 35.39
C LEU A 16 -1.00 25.37 36.08
N ALA A 17 -0.54 26.11 37.08
CA ALA A 17 0.59 25.72 37.93
C ALA A 17 0.14 25.54 39.38
N ASP A 18 0.66 24.52 40.05
CA ASP A 18 0.45 24.27 41.47
C ASP A 18 1.81 24.08 42.14
N THR A 19 2.10 24.91 43.14
CA THR A 19 3.37 24.92 43.86
C THR A 19 3.47 23.79 44.89
N LEU A 20 2.34 23.23 45.35
CA LEU A 20 2.31 22.13 46.32
C LEU A 20 2.62 20.79 45.66
N THR A 21 1.98 20.51 44.52
CA THR A 21 2.25 19.30 43.73
C THR A 21 3.44 19.46 42.78
N GLY A 22 3.92 20.68 42.57
CA GLY A 22 4.99 21.01 41.63
C GLY A 22 4.53 21.08 40.17
N ARG A 23 3.24 20.87 39.87
CA ARG A 23 2.69 20.91 38.51
C ARG A 23 2.95 22.25 37.83
N GLY A 24 3.46 22.24 36.60
CA GLY A 24 3.77 23.45 35.83
C GLY A 24 5.00 24.23 36.33
N THR A 25 5.72 23.72 37.34
CA THR A 25 6.97 24.31 37.85
C THR A 25 8.20 23.52 37.35
N GLU A 26 9.41 23.95 37.72
CA GLU A 26 10.66 23.24 37.38
C GLU A 26 10.78 21.85 38.05
N ILE A 27 10.00 21.62 39.12
CA ILE A 27 10.01 20.37 39.90
C ILE A 27 8.96 19.39 39.35
N ASP A 28 8.17 19.80 38.34
CA ASP A 28 7.18 18.93 37.72
C ASP A 28 7.86 17.72 37.05
N LYS A 29 7.49 16.52 37.48
CA LYS A 29 7.98 15.26 36.90
C LYS A 29 7.65 15.18 35.41
N LEU A 30 6.53 15.75 34.97
CA LEU A 30 6.14 15.77 33.56
C LEU A 30 7.01 16.73 32.74
N LYS A 31 7.54 17.80 33.34
CA LYS A 31 8.48 18.73 32.66
C LYS A 31 9.85 18.09 32.41
N GLN A 32 10.19 17.02 33.13
CA GLN A 32 11.40 16.23 32.89
C GLN A 32 11.25 15.25 31.71
N LEU A 33 10.03 14.97 31.26
CA LEU A 33 9.81 14.15 30.07
C LEU A 33 10.30 14.91 28.85
N LYS A 34 11.25 14.33 28.13
CA LYS A 34 11.76 14.85 26.86
C LYS A 34 11.34 13.90 25.74
N PRO A 35 11.04 14.44 24.54
CA PRO A 35 10.86 13.59 23.38
C PRO A 35 12.17 12.83 23.12
N VAL A 36 12.06 11.52 22.93
CA VAL A 36 13.16 10.67 22.48
C VAL A 36 12.88 10.34 21.03
N SER A 37 13.76 10.79 20.14
CA SER A 37 13.71 10.37 18.74
C SER A 37 14.62 9.17 18.57
N TYR A 38 14.07 8.10 18.01
CA TYR A 38 14.84 6.90 17.66
C TYR A 38 15.33 7.03 16.22
N PHE A 39 16.62 6.79 16.02
CA PHE A 39 17.18 6.63 14.69
C PHE A 39 17.31 5.14 14.39
N PHE A 40 16.61 4.67 13.36
CA PHE A 40 16.67 3.28 12.93
C PHE A 40 17.45 3.18 11.61
N PRO A 41 18.64 2.55 11.60
CA PRO A 41 19.35 2.33 10.36
C PRO A 41 18.57 1.37 9.45
N PRO A 42 18.74 1.45 8.11
CA PRO A 42 17.99 0.63 7.16
C PRO A 42 18.07 -0.89 7.42
N GLU A 43 19.20 -1.37 7.92
CA GLU A 43 19.39 -2.78 8.30
C GLU A 43 18.46 -3.22 9.44
N GLU A 44 18.30 -2.37 10.44
CA GLU A 44 17.44 -2.63 11.59
C GLU A 44 15.96 -2.56 11.20
N CYS A 45 15.57 -1.58 10.37
CA CYS A 45 14.21 -1.53 9.81
C CYS A 45 13.86 -2.84 9.09
N ARG A 46 14.78 -3.38 8.28
CA ARG A 46 14.60 -4.68 7.61
C ARG A 46 14.51 -5.85 8.58
N ALA A 47 15.29 -5.83 9.66
CA ALA A 47 15.23 -6.87 10.68
C ALA A 47 13.85 -6.89 11.35
N TRP A 48 13.34 -5.73 11.76
CA TRP A 48 11.98 -5.60 12.32
C TRP A 48 10.90 -6.03 11.34
N TYR A 49 11.00 -5.61 10.08
CA TYR A 49 10.04 -5.99 9.03
C TYR A 49 10.00 -7.51 8.78
N ARG A 50 11.13 -8.21 8.88
CA ARG A 50 11.19 -9.67 8.75
C ARG A 50 10.77 -10.41 10.01
N ALA A 51 11.03 -9.85 11.18
CA ALA A 51 10.80 -10.51 12.46
C ALA A 51 9.34 -10.44 12.92
N ASN A 52 8.64 -9.33 12.64
CA ASN A 52 7.31 -9.09 13.18
C ASN A 52 6.26 -8.91 12.07
N GLY A 53 5.27 -9.81 12.03
CA GLY A 53 4.19 -9.79 11.04
C GLY A 53 3.23 -8.61 11.17
N PHE A 54 2.98 -8.09 12.39
CA PHE A 54 2.16 -6.88 12.56
C PHE A 54 2.86 -5.66 11.99
N PHE A 55 4.17 -5.52 12.21
CA PHE A 55 4.93 -4.44 11.61
C PHE A 55 4.92 -4.51 10.08
N ALA A 56 5.12 -5.72 9.52
CA ALA A 56 5.00 -5.92 8.07
C ALA A 56 3.62 -5.47 7.54
N ASN A 57 2.54 -5.87 8.20
CA ASN A 57 1.17 -5.46 7.83
C ASN A 57 0.97 -3.93 7.93
N ILE A 58 1.53 -3.28 8.94
CA ILE A 58 1.43 -1.82 9.14
C ILE A 58 2.12 -1.04 8.00
N VAL A 59 3.19 -1.60 7.45
CA VAL A 59 3.91 -1.05 6.31
C VAL A 59 3.17 -1.37 5.00
N ASP A 60 2.73 -2.60 4.83
CA ASP A 60 2.20 -3.12 3.55
C ASP A 60 0.75 -2.75 3.29
N ALA A 61 -0.13 -2.77 4.31
CA ALA A 61 -1.57 -2.59 4.09
C ALA A 61 -1.91 -1.26 3.41
N PRO A 62 -1.34 -0.09 3.81
CA PRO A 62 -1.62 1.17 3.11
C PRO A 62 -1.05 1.18 1.68
N ALA A 63 0.09 0.52 1.43
CA ALA A 63 0.67 0.43 0.10
C ALA A 63 -0.18 -0.42 -0.85
N GLU A 64 -0.70 -1.55 -0.35
CA GLU A 64 -1.62 -2.42 -1.07
C GLU A 64 -2.95 -1.72 -1.34
N ASP A 65 -3.54 -1.11 -0.32
CA ASP A 65 -4.84 -0.43 -0.42
C ASP A 65 -4.75 0.80 -1.34
N ALA A 66 -3.66 1.58 -1.29
CA ALA A 66 -3.44 2.73 -2.18
C ALA A 66 -3.27 2.36 -3.65
N THR A 67 -2.90 1.13 -3.97
CA THR A 67 -2.65 0.70 -5.36
C THR A 67 -3.70 -0.26 -5.90
N ARG A 68 -4.64 -0.75 -5.06
CA ARG A 68 -5.60 -1.80 -5.41
C ARG A 68 -6.56 -1.42 -6.54
N GLU A 69 -7.29 -0.31 -6.39
CA GLU A 69 -8.32 0.12 -7.35
C GLU A 69 -7.74 0.92 -8.53
N TRP A 70 -6.50 1.38 -8.39
CA TRP A 70 -5.75 2.12 -9.40
C TRP A 70 -6.44 3.41 -9.87
N ILE A 71 -6.23 3.79 -11.13
CA ILE A 71 -6.64 5.08 -11.71
C ILE A 71 -7.48 4.87 -12.97
N THR A 72 -8.33 5.85 -13.26
CA THR A 72 -9.05 5.98 -14.53
C THR A 72 -8.54 7.23 -15.25
N ILE A 73 -8.10 7.08 -16.50
CA ILE A 73 -7.57 8.16 -17.34
C ILE A 73 -8.62 8.57 -18.37
N LYS A 74 -8.83 9.87 -18.54
CA LYS A 74 -9.67 10.46 -19.59
C LYS A 74 -8.83 11.41 -20.42
N THR A 75 -9.00 11.39 -21.74
CA THR A 75 -8.32 12.30 -22.66
C THR A 75 -9.31 13.01 -23.58
N ASN A 76 -8.89 14.16 -24.13
CA ASN A 76 -9.68 14.92 -25.11
C ASN A 76 -9.86 14.22 -26.47
N MET A 77 -9.19 13.09 -26.69
CA MET A 77 -9.23 12.31 -27.94
C MET A 77 -9.99 10.98 -27.80
N ASP A 78 -10.61 10.72 -26.65
CA ASP A 78 -11.43 9.52 -26.43
C ASP A 78 -12.86 9.78 -26.91
N GLY A 79 -13.35 9.05 -27.91
CA GLY A 79 -14.72 9.19 -28.42
C GLY A 79 -14.92 9.19 -29.94
N ALA A 80 -13.90 8.91 -30.74
CA ALA A 80 -14.08 8.66 -32.18
C ALA A 80 -14.41 7.18 -32.43
N ASP A 81 -15.62 6.91 -32.93
CA ASP A 81 -16.06 5.58 -33.34
C ASP A 81 -15.03 4.93 -34.29
N ASN A 82 -14.38 3.85 -33.83
CA ASN A 82 -13.35 3.03 -34.49
C ASN A 82 -11.86 3.28 -34.19
N GLU A 83 -11.48 4.16 -33.25
CA GLU A 83 -10.06 4.29 -32.88
C GLU A 83 -9.73 3.84 -31.45
N LEU A 84 -8.55 3.22 -31.28
CA LEU A 84 -7.97 2.93 -29.96
C LEU A 84 -7.88 4.23 -29.13
N ASN A 85 -8.66 4.31 -28.06
CA ASN A 85 -8.66 5.41 -27.10
C ASN A 85 -7.23 5.66 -26.58
N VAL A 86 -6.78 6.92 -26.61
CA VAL A 86 -5.42 7.29 -26.17
C VAL A 86 -5.26 7.01 -24.68
N SER A 87 -6.33 7.16 -23.89
CA SER A 87 -6.37 6.72 -22.48
C SER A 87 -6.00 5.25 -22.31
N ARG A 88 -6.52 4.35 -23.17
CA ARG A 88 -6.21 2.92 -23.12
C ARG A 88 -4.74 2.65 -23.45
N LEU A 89 -4.16 3.38 -24.41
CA LEU A 89 -2.74 3.26 -24.74
C LEU A 89 -1.84 3.69 -23.56
N ILE A 90 -2.20 4.77 -22.86
CA ILE A 90 -1.47 5.21 -21.66
C ILE A 90 -1.54 4.12 -20.58
N ILE A 91 -2.75 3.59 -20.29
CA ILE A 91 -2.93 2.52 -19.28
C ILE A 91 -2.11 1.28 -19.65
N ASN A 92 -2.19 0.80 -20.90
CA ASN A 92 -1.43 -0.35 -21.35
C ASN A 92 0.09 -0.13 -21.15
N ARG A 93 0.58 1.08 -21.46
CA ARG A 93 2.00 1.39 -21.27
C ARG A 93 2.41 1.46 -19.80
N LEU A 94 1.53 1.94 -18.92
CA LEU A 94 1.74 1.89 -17.45
C LEU A 94 1.79 0.44 -16.94
N GLU A 95 0.94 -0.44 -17.48
CA GLU A 95 0.91 -1.87 -17.17
C GLU A 95 2.19 -2.58 -17.66
N GLU A 96 2.67 -2.30 -18.88
CA GLU A 96 3.93 -2.83 -19.41
C GLU A 96 5.12 -2.48 -18.51
N LEU A 97 5.15 -1.25 -17.99
CA LEU A 97 6.18 -0.79 -17.05
C LEU A 97 5.95 -1.30 -15.62
N LYS A 98 4.82 -1.97 -15.37
CA LYS A 98 4.37 -2.45 -14.06
C LYS A 98 4.32 -1.34 -13.02
N LEU A 99 3.93 -0.12 -13.43
CA LEU A 99 4.02 1.06 -12.55
C LEU A 99 3.23 0.88 -11.26
N GLN A 100 2.06 0.25 -11.30
CA GLN A 100 1.26 -0.05 -10.11
C GLN A 100 2.03 -0.86 -9.06
N GLN A 101 2.74 -1.91 -9.47
CA GLN A 101 3.57 -2.72 -8.58
C GLN A 101 4.77 -1.91 -8.05
N LYS A 102 5.38 -1.08 -8.91
CA LYS A 102 6.49 -0.21 -8.53
C LYS A 102 6.07 0.85 -7.52
N LEU A 103 4.90 1.47 -7.67
CA LEU A 103 4.37 2.43 -6.70
C LEU A 103 4.03 1.77 -5.37
N LYS A 104 3.50 0.53 -5.39
CA LYS A 104 3.31 -0.24 -4.16
C LYS A 104 4.63 -0.42 -3.40
N ASP A 105 5.68 -0.85 -4.10
CA ASP A 105 7.01 -1.00 -3.48
C ASP A 105 7.59 0.36 -3.03
N LEU A 106 7.31 1.45 -3.75
CA LEU A 106 7.73 2.79 -3.39
C LEU A 106 7.09 3.26 -2.08
N ILE A 107 5.78 3.05 -1.92
CA ILE A 107 5.04 3.37 -0.68
C ILE A 107 5.53 2.48 0.48
N ARG A 108 5.77 1.18 0.21
CA ARG A 108 6.35 0.29 1.21
C ARG A 108 7.68 0.83 1.72
N PHE A 109 8.60 1.18 0.82
CA PHE A 109 9.91 1.72 1.21
C PHE A 109 9.81 3.09 1.87
N SER A 110 8.88 3.94 1.43
CA SER A 110 8.68 5.25 2.05
C SER A 110 8.18 5.18 3.49
N ARG A 111 7.40 4.14 3.81
CA ARG A 111 6.93 3.86 5.17
C ARG A 111 7.99 3.15 6.03
N LEU A 112 8.79 2.28 5.42
CA LEU A 112 9.79 1.45 6.11
C LEU A 112 11.07 2.20 6.48
N TYR A 113 11.53 3.14 5.65
CA TYR A 113 12.81 3.83 5.82
C TYR A 113 12.62 5.32 6.10
N GLN A 114 13.54 5.90 6.88
CA GLN A 114 13.49 7.32 7.26
C GLN A 114 13.81 8.24 6.08
N GLU A 115 14.69 7.80 5.18
CA GLU A 115 15.08 8.53 3.97
C GLU A 115 14.04 8.37 2.85
N GLY A 116 13.03 7.53 3.05
CA GLY A 116 11.97 7.28 2.09
C GLY A 116 12.28 6.22 1.02
N GLY A 117 11.45 6.20 -0.02
CA GLY A 117 11.61 5.33 -1.18
C GLY A 117 11.99 6.12 -2.44
N PHE A 118 12.73 5.47 -3.33
CA PHE A 118 13.21 6.08 -4.58
C PHE A 118 12.76 5.27 -5.79
N LEU A 119 12.25 5.95 -6.81
CA LEU A 119 11.86 5.40 -8.10
C LEU A 119 12.70 6.06 -9.19
N PHE A 120 13.47 5.30 -9.96
CA PHE A 120 14.37 5.80 -11.00
C PHE A 120 13.88 5.40 -12.40
N TYR A 121 13.91 6.36 -13.33
CA TYR A 121 13.52 6.16 -14.72
C TYR A 121 14.74 5.88 -15.62
N GLY A 122 14.89 4.63 -16.03
CA GLY A 122 15.88 4.21 -17.01
C GLY A 122 15.40 4.53 -18.43
N LEU A 123 15.97 5.55 -19.07
CA LEU A 123 15.54 6.04 -20.38
C LEU A 123 16.52 5.63 -21.48
N ASN A 124 15.97 5.17 -22.60
CA ASN A 124 16.67 5.13 -23.87
C ASN A 124 16.44 6.46 -24.59
N ALA A 125 17.50 7.22 -24.82
CA ALA A 125 17.50 8.51 -25.49
C ALA A 125 18.73 8.61 -26.41
N PRO A 126 18.76 9.55 -27.37
CA PRO A 126 19.93 9.75 -28.24
C PRO A 126 21.22 9.99 -27.45
N VAL A 127 21.13 10.72 -26.33
CA VAL A 127 22.20 10.80 -25.33
C VAL A 127 21.95 9.68 -24.31
N PRO A 128 22.82 8.65 -24.25
CA PRO A 128 22.61 7.51 -23.36
C PRO A 128 22.72 7.95 -21.90
N GLN A 129 21.84 7.47 -21.03
CA GLN A 129 21.97 7.73 -19.60
C GLN A 129 23.23 7.05 -19.05
N THR A 130 24.18 7.87 -18.62
CA THR A 130 25.43 7.42 -18.03
C THR A 130 25.70 8.20 -16.75
N THR A 131 26.59 7.69 -15.93
CA THR A 131 27.03 8.35 -14.70
C THR A 131 27.53 9.78 -14.91
N LEU A 132 28.02 10.11 -16.11
CA LEU A 132 28.52 11.45 -16.45
C LEU A 132 27.42 12.48 -16.68
N ASN A 133 26.23 12.07 -17.15
CA ASN A 133 25.13 12.98 -17.51
C ASN A 133 23.90 12.86 -16.59
N ILE A 134 24.00 12.08 -15.52
CA ILE A 134 22.90 11.85 -14.58
C ILE A 134 22.55 13.12 -13.77
N MET A 135 23.47 14.09 -13.70
CA MET A 135 23.25 15.43 -13.12
C MET A 135 22.47 16.36 -14.05
N GLU A 136 22.36 16.06 -15.34
CA GLU A 136 21.63 16.88 -16.31
C GLU A 136 20.15 16.51 -16.33
N PRO A 137 19.23 17.43 -16.67
CA PRO A 137 17.81 17.12 -16.79
C PRO A 137 17.56 16.02 -17.82
N VAL A 138 16.40 15.34 -17.69
CA VAL A 138 15.94 14.39 -18.70
C VAL A 138 15.89 15.07 -20.08
N PRO A 139 16.55 14.51 -21.11
CA PRO A 139 16.53 15.08 -22.45
C PRO A 139 15.11 15.27 -22.98
N ASN A 140 14.89 16.31 -23.80
CA ASN A 140 13.58 16.53 -24.45
C ASN A 140 13.18 15.34 -25.32
N GLU A 141 14.14 14.78 -26.03
CA GLU A 141 13.97 13.66 -26.94
C GLU A 141 14.20 12.33 -26.23
N ILE A 142 13.14 11.53 -26.09
CA ILE A 142 13.18 10.21 -25.46
C ILE A 142 12.73 9.18 -26.49
N ASN A 143 13.53 8.13 -26.71
CA ASN A 143 13.14 7.03 -27.58
C ASN A 143 12.06 6.18 -26.88
N LYS A 144 12.39 5.72 -25.66
CA LYS A 144 11.53 4.86 -24.83
C LYS A 144 12.01 4.83 -23.37
N ILE A 145 11.11 4.64 -22.42
CA ILE A 145 11.41 4.22 -21.06
C ILE A 145 11.77 2.72 -21.10
N ALA A 146 13.04 2.41 -20.85
CA ALA A 146 13.55 1.04 -20.88
C ALA A 146 13.11 0.25 -19.64
N TYR A 147 13.18 0.88 -18.45
CA TYR A 147 12.76 0.26 -17.19
C TYR A 147 12.48 1.30 -16.12
N ILE A 148 11.75 0.88 -15.08
CA ILE A 148 11.55 1.64 -13.84
C ILE A 148 12.04 0.78 -12.67
N ASN A 149 13.00 1.31 -11.92
CA ASN A 149 13.55 0.65 -10.74
C ASN A 149 13.10 1.37 -9.48
N VAL A 150 12.75 0.58 -8.46
CA VAL A 150 12.39 1.10 -7.13
C VAL A 150 13.33 0.47 -6.12
N PHE A 151 13.91 1.28 -5.26
CA PHE A 151 14.90 0.85 -4.29
C PHE A 151 14.81 1.68 -3.00
N GLY A 152 15.28 1.08 -1.92
CA GLY A 152 15.44 1.72 -0.62
C GLY A 152 16.72 2.56 -0.54
N PRO A 153 17.07 3.03 0.67
CA PRO A 153 18.13 4.02 0.85
C PRO A 153 19.56 3.47 0.81
N ASP A 154 19.78 2.15 0.66
CA ASP A 154 21.10 1.53 0.77
C ASP A 154 22.17 2.13 -0.17
N ARG A 155 21.74 2.69 -1.29
CA ARG A 155 22.61 3.30 -2.32
C ARG A 155 22.39 4.81 -2.45
N VAL A 156 21.61 5.39 -1.54
CA VAL A 156 21.16 6.78 -1.63
C VAL A 156 21.69 7.58 -0.47
N ALA A 157 22.30 8.72 -0.77
CA ALA A 157 22.61 9.73 0.21
C ALA A 157 21.76 10.97 -0.07
N LEU A 158 20.98 11.38 0.92
CA LEU A 158 20.36 12.70 0.94
C LEU A 158 21.42 13.71 1.37
N THR A 159 21.58 14.76 0.57
CA THR A 159 22.51 15.85 0.89
C THR A 159 21.73 17.14 1.05
N GLU A 160 22.05 17.89 2.11
CA GLU A 160 21.47 19.21 2.32
C GLU A 160 21.79 20.13 1.15
N ARG A 161 20.76 20.79 0.60
CA ARG A 161 20.98 21.91 -0.29
C ARG A 161 19.88 22.95 -0.19
N ASN A 162 20.35 24.19 -0.14
CA ASN A 162 19.62 25.45 -0.22
C ASN A 162 18.57 25.72 0.87
N LEU A 163 19.05 26.27 2.00
CA LEU A 163 18.24 27.00 3.00
C LEU A 163 17.83 28.40 2.51
N SER A 164 18.08 28.72 1.24
CA SER A 164 17.67 29.99 0.65
C SER A 164 16.19 29.92 0.26
N PRO A 165 15.33 30.81 0.79
CA PRO A 165 13.92 30.86 0.39
C PRO A 165 13.72 31.32 -1.07
N LEU A 166 14.79 31.73 -1.76
CA LEU A 166 14.77 32.12 -3.17
C LEU A 166 14.96 30.93 -4.12
N ALA A 167 15.34 29.76 -3.60
CA ALA A 167 15.52 28.56 -4.41
C ALA A 167 14.20 27.81 -4.56
N ALA A 168 13.87 27.38 -5.78
CA ALA A 168 12.74 26.48 -6.01
C ALA A 168 12.87 25.14 -5.26
N SER A 169 14.11 24.77 -4.88
CA SER A 169 14.45 23.58 -4.11
C SER A 169 14.45 23.80 -2.59
N TYR A 170 13.82 24.85 -2.07
CA TYR A 170 13.78 25.11 -0.63
C TYR A 170 13.16 23.92 0.12
N HIS A 171 13.87 23.40 1.13
CA HIS A 171 13.54 22.18 1.89
C HIS A 171 13.49 20.86 1.07
N ILE A 172 13.94 20.85 -0.18
CA ILE A 172 14.04 19.63 -0.99
C ILE A 172 15.51 19.20 -1.03
N PRO A 173 15.86 17.99 -0.51
CA PRO A 173 17.23 17.51 -0.50
C PRO A 173 17.71 17.10 -1.89
N ASP A 174 19.02 17.24 -2.10
CA ASP A 174 19.71 16.72 -3.26
C ASP A 174 19.97 15.22 -3.09
N VAL A 175 19.59 14.42 -4.08
CA VAL A 175 19.71 12.96 -4.03
C VAL A 175 20.97 12.51 -4.77
N ARG A 176 21.84 11.79 -4.06
CA ARG A 176 22.99 11.10 -4.64
C ARG A 176 22.73 9.60 -4.70
N ILE A 177 22.83 9.01 -5.89
CA ILE A 177 22.71 7.56 -6.12
C ILE A 177 24.10 7.02 -6.46
N ASP A 178 24.57 6.02 -5.71
CA ASP A 178 25.92 5.44 -5.86
C ASP A 178 27.05 6.50 -5.85
N GLY A 179 26.85 7.57 -5.06
CA GLY A 179 27.80 8.69 -4.91
C GLY A 179 27.64 9.83 -5.93
N TYR A 180 26.86 9.64 -6.99
CA TYR A 180 26.64 10.63 -8.04
C TYR A 180 25.37 11.43 -7.77
N LEU A 181 25.46 12.76 -7.84
CA LEU A 181 24.28 13.62 -7.77
C LEU A 181 23.39 13.35 -8.98
N VAL A 182 22.10 13.18 -8.76
CA VAL A 182 21.12 12.89 -9.81
C VAL A 182 20.14 14.04 -9.91
N HIS A 183 19.81 14.45 -11.13
CA HIS A 183 18.81 15.49 -11.38
C HIS A 183 17.41 15.01 -10.98
N ASP A 184 16.63 15.88 -10.33
CA ASP A 184 15.26 15.63 -9.85
C ASP A 184 14.33 15.02 -10.93
N SER A 185 14.47 15.42 -12.19
CA SER A 185 13.70 14.91 -13.33
C SER A 185 13.89 13.42 -13.61
N ARG A 186 14.97 12.79 -13.14
CA ARG A 186 15.31 11.37 -13.42
C ARG A 186 14.82 10.38 -12.37
N TYR A 187 14.37 10.86 -11.21
CA TYR A 187 13.81 10.02 -10.17
C TYR A 187 12.52 10.61 -9.60
N SER A 188 11.77 9.82 -8.86
CA SER A 188 10.69 10.26 -8.00
C SER A 188 11.01 9.78 -6.60
N TRP A 189 10.91 10.67 -5.62
CA TRP A 189 11.24 10.40 -4.23
C TRP A 189 9.98 10.58 -3.40
N LEU A 190 9.73 9.60 -2.52
CA LEU A 190 8.60 9.60 -1.62
C LEU A 190 9.10 9.45 -0.19
N CYS A 191 8.94 10.48 0.61
CA CYS A 191 9.29 10.50 2.02
C CYS A 191 8.19 11.25 2.80
N PRO A 192 7.19 10.51 3.32
CA PRO A 192 6.16 11.09 4.16
C PRO A 192 6.77 11.75 5.39
N SER A 193 6.23 12.91 5.78
CA SER A 193 6.67 13.65 6.98
C SER A 193 8.18 13.97 6.98
N TYR A 194 8.74 14.33 5.83
CA TYR A 194 10.12 14.79 5.73
C TYR A 194 10.33 16.07 6.55
N VAL A 195 11.28 16.03 7.49
CA VAL A 195 11.69 17.18 8.29
C VAL A 195 13.02 17.67 7.74
N ALA A 196 13.00 18.83 7.09
CA ALA A 196 14.15 19.32 6.36
C ALA A 196 15.31 19.72 7.28
N GLU A 197 15.01 20.19 8.49
CA GLU A 197 15.98 20.53 9.53
C GLU A 197 16.75 19.31 10.04
N ASP A 198 16.10 18.14 10.04
CA ASP A 198 16.70 16.88 10.48
C ASP A 198 17.28 16.05 9.31
N GLY A 199 17.02 16.48 8.06
CA GLY A 199 17.51 15.81 6.85
C GLY A 199 16.90 14.42 6.60
N ARG A 200 15.80 14.08 7.27
CA ARG A 200 15.14 12.77 7.19
C ARG A 200 13.64 12.87 7.45
N GLY A 201 12.89 11.86 7.03
CA GLY A 201 11.50 11.68 7.40
C GLY A 201 11.32 10.89 8.68
N VAL A 202 10.08 10.87 9.14
CA VAL A 202 9.64 10.05 10.26
C VAL A 202 9.14 8.72 9.71
N SER A 203 9.90 7.65 9.96
CA SER A 203 9.48 6.31 9.54
C SER A 203 8.34 5.80 10.43
N VAL A 204 7.49 4.94 9.88
CA VAL A 204 6.37 4.34 10.62
C VAL A 204 6.87 3.59 11.86
N ILE A 205 8.05 2.95 11.78
CA ILE A 205 8.64 2.22 12.92
C ILE A 205 8.81 3.11 14.15
N GLU A 206 9.25 4.36 13.99
CA GLU A 206 9.44 5.30 15.12
C GLU A 206 8.13 5.57 15.86
N THR A 207 7.00 5.49 15.15
CA THR A 207 5.68 5.75 15.72
C THR A 207 5.10 4.51 16.41
N VAL A 208 5.34 3.32 15.87
CA VAL A 208 4.64 2.09 16.32
C VAL A 208 5.51 1.14 17.14
N ILE A 209 6.84 1.31 17.18
CA ILE A 209 7.75 0.33 17.79
C ILE A 209 7.45 0.03 19.26
N THR A 210 7.12 1.05 20.05
CA THR A 210 6.79 0.88 21.47
C THR A 210 5.55 0.01 21.65
N ALA A 211 4.54 0.19 20.80
CA ALA A 211 3.32 -0.62 20.84
C ALA A 211 3.55 -2.05 20.33
N ILE A 212 4.42 -2.23 19.33
CA ILE A 212 4.84 -3.56 18.87
C ILE A 212 5.56 -4.32 19.99
N ILE A 213 6.52 -3.67 20.66
CA ILE A 213 7.24 -4.28 21.79
C ILE A 213 6.28 -4.63 22.93
N ALA A 214 5.34 -3.73 23.25
CA ALA A 214 4.33 -4.01 24.27
C ALA A 214 3.45 -5.21 23.89
N GLN A 215 3.01 -5.31 22.63
CA GLN A 215 2.22 -6.42 22.11
C GLN A 215 2.99 -7.75 22.16
N ASP A 216 4.23 -7.78 21.69
CA ASP A 216 5.07 -8.98 21.72
C ASP A 216 5.37 -9.43 23.16
N THR A 217 5.70 -8.47 24.04
CA THR A 217 5.95 -8.73 25.46
C THR A 217 4.71 -9.27 26.16
N ALA A 218 3.53 -8.72 25.88
CA ALA A 218 2.27 -9.21 26.44
C ALA A 218 1.97 -10.63 25.97
N LEU A 219 2.17 -10.93 24.68
CA LEU A 219 1.98 -12.27 24.13
C LEU A 219 2.95 -13.28 24.76
N HIS A 220 4.22 -12.90 24.93
CA HIS A 220 5.22 -13.73 25.60
C HIS A 220 4.89 -13.98 27.07
N SER A 221 4.43 -12.94 27.79
CA SER A 221 4.04 -13.04 29.19
C SER A 221 2.85 -13.98 29.38
N ILE A 222 1.81 -13.84 28.55
CA ILE A 222 0.64 -14.72 28.59
C ILE A 222 1.03 -16.16 28.25
N SER A 223 1.89 -16.35 27.24
CA SER A 223 2.39 -17.69 26.88
C SER A 223 3.14 -18.35 28.04
N SER A 224 3.99 -17.58 28.73
CA SER A 224 4.73 -18.06 29.90
C SER A 224 3.79 -18.41 31.06
N MET A 225 2.80 -17.56 31.34
CA MET A 225 1.77 -17.83 32.35
C MET A 225 1.01 -19.13 32.05
N LEU A 226 0.68 -19.41 30.78
CA LEU A 226 0.01 -20.66 30.39
C LEU A 226 0.87 -21.91 30.67
N TYR A 227 2.19 -21.82 30.47
CA TYR A 227 3.10 -22.90 30.86
C TYR A 227 3.14 -23.10 32.39
N GLU A 228 3.09 -22.01 33.16
CA GLU A 228 3.09 -22.05 34.63
C GLU A 228 1.78 -22.61 35.21
N THR A 229 0.63 -22.40 34.58
CA THR A 229 -0.65 -23.00 35.00
C THR A 229 -0.63 -24.53 35.03
N GLY A 230 0.27 -25.14 34.26
CA GLY A 230 0.50 -26.58 34.26
C GLY A 230 1.40 -27.07 35.40
N ALA A 231 1.98 -26.18 36.21
CA ALA A 231 2.93 -26.53 37.24
C ALA A 231 2.28 -27.39 38.33
N LYS A 232 2.95 -28.49 38.67
CA LYS A 232 2.53 -29.43 39.70
C LYS A 232 3.50 -29.34 40.87
N VAL A 233 2.97 -29.27 42.08
CA VAL A 233 3.73 -29.27 43.33
C VAL A 233 3.50 -30.62 43.99
N PHE A 234 4.58 -31.39 44.12
CA PHE A 234 4.60 -32.62 44.90
C PHE A 234 5.17 -32.34 46.28
N LYS A 235 4.37 -32.55 47.33
CA LYS A 235 4.76 -32.39 48.73
C LYS A 235 4.98 -33.76 49.35
N SER A 236 6.16 -33.99 49.92
CA SER A 236 6.49 -35.19 50.68
C SER A 236 7.52 -34.85 51.75
N LYS A 237 7.43 -35.50 52.92
CA LYS A 237 8.39 -35.34 54.03
C LYS A 237 9.79 -35.85 53.65
N LYS A 238 9.87 -36.78 52.70
CA LYS A 238 11.13 -37.39 52.23
C LYS A 238 11.93 -36.50 51.28
N VAL A 239 11.38 -35.36 50.86
CA VAL A 239 12.05 -34.41 49.97
C VAL A 239 13.33 -33.86 50.60
N ASP A 240 13.33 -33.64 51.91
CA ASP A 240 14.49 -33.13 52.67
C ASP A 240 15.58 -34.19 52.88
N GLU A 241 15.23 -35.47 52.78
CA GLU A 241 16.14 -36.61 52.95
C GLU A 241 16.93 -36.93 51.66
N LEU A 242 16.49 -36.40 50.52
CA LEU A 242 17.09 -36.62 49.20
C LEU A 242 18.24 -35.64 48.94
N GLY A 243 19.40 -36.15 48.53
CA GLY A 243 20.49 -35.32 48.02
C GLY A 243 20.10 -34.56 46.73
N GLN A 244 20.75 -33.42 46.45
CA GLN A 244 20.38 -32.57 45.29
C GLN A 244 20.39 -33.31 43.94
N ALA A 245 21.31 -34.25 43.75
CA ALA A 245 21.41 -35.02 42.50
C ALA A 245 20.22 -35.98 42.32
N ASP A 246 19.84 -36.68 43.39
CA ASP A 246 18.73 -37.63 43.38
C ASP A 246 17.38 -36.92 43.26
N MET A 247 17.23 -35.76 43.92
CA MET A 247 16.05 -34.89 43.77
C MET A 247 15.83 -34.46 42.31
N ARG A 248 16.88 -33.97 41.64
CA ARG A 248 16.80 -33.54 40.23
C ARG A 248 16.48 -34.70 39.29
N ARG A 249 16.97 -35.89 39.60
CA ARG A 249 16.64 -37.11 38.84
C ARG A 249 15.18 -37.49 39.05
N PHE A 250 14.72 -37.55 40.29
CA PHE A 250 13.34 -37.86 40.64
C PHE A 250 12.34 -36.91 39.98
N LEU A 251 12.55 -35.59 40.08
CA LEU A 251 11.66 -34.60 39.44
C LEU A 251 11.61 -34.74 37.91
N ARG A 252 12.71 -35.15 37.27
CA ARG A 252 12.77 -35.38 35.83
C ARG A 252 11.98 -36.63 35.42
N GLU A 253 12.14 -37.71 36.16
CA GLU A 253 11.40 -38.96 35.95
C GLU A 253 9.90 -38.74 36.19
N LEU A 254 9.54 -38.05 37.27
CA LEU A 254 8.16 -37.68 37.59
C LEU A 254 7.53 -36.82 36.48
N ARG A 255 8.24 -35.80 35.97
CA ARG A 255 7.79 -34.98 34.85
C ARG A 255 7.59 -35.79 33.56
N ALA A 256 8.45 -36.78 33.30
CA ALA A 256 8.35 -37.62 32.10
C ALA A 256 7.14 -38.58 32.14
N VAL A 257 6.76 -39.04 33.34
CA VAL A 257 5.64 -39.97 33.53
C VAL A 257 4.29 -39.26 33.64
N LEU A 258 4.27 -38.02 34.14
CA LEU A 258 3.04 -37.26 34.35
C LEU A 258 2.54 -36.59 33.06
N SER A 259 1.40 -37.07 32.55
CA SER A 259 0.58 -36.46 31.51
C SER A 259 -0.82 -36.11 32.05
N SER A 260 -1.74 -35.66 31.18
CA SER A 260 -3.15 -35.45 31.54
C SER A 260 -3.93 -36.76 31.74
N GLN A 261 -3.39 -37.91 31.31
CA GLN A 261 -4.02 -39.22 31.40
C GLN A 261 -3.36 -40.15 32.43
N SER A 262 -2.32 -39.67 33.13
CA SER A 262 -1.56 -40.50 34.06
C SER A 262 -2.36 -40.73 35.35
N LEU A 263 -2.39 -41.98 35.81
CA LEU A 263 -2.86 -42.33 37.16
C LEU A 263 -1.68 -42.20 38.12
N VAL A 264 -1.93 -41.55 39.26
CA VAL A 264 -0.91 -41.28 40.28
C VAL A 264 -1.35 -41.94 41.58
N ALA A 265 -0.50 -42.82 42.11
CA ALA A 265 -0.63 -43.37 43.46
C ALA A 265 0.42 -42.71 44.35
N ILE A 266 -0.01 -42.12 45.46
CA ILE A 266 0.83 -41.44 46.46
C ILE A 266 0.43 -41.92 47.85
N ASP A 267 1.34 -41.78 48.82
CA ASP A 267 1.08 -42.13 50.22
C ASP A 267 0.03 -41.19 50.84
N GLY A 268 -0.64 -41.62 51.91
CA GLY A 268 -1.73 -40.85 52.56
C GLY A 268 -1.29 -39.52 53.17
N ASP A 269 0.01 -39.39 53.46
CA ASP A 269 0.67 -38.19 53.99
C ASP A 269 1.27 -37.28 52.89
N GLU A 270 1.20 -37.68 51.62
CA GLU A 270 1.75 -36.95 50.47
C GLU A 270 0.67 -36.22 49.68
N GLU A 271 1.05 -35.14 49.00
CA GLU A 271 0.11 -34.33 48.23
C GLU A 271 0.70 -33.99 46.85
N LEU A 272 -0.05 -34.26 45.78
CA LEU A 272 0.26 -33.77 44.45
C LEU A 272 -0.82 -32.78 44.02
N VAL A 273 -0.49 -31.48 44.04
CA VAL A 273 -1.42 -30.41 43.69
C VAL A 273 -0.97 -29.76 42.39
N ARG A 274 -1.91 -29.41 41.53
CA ARG A 274 -1.65 -28.48 40.43
C ARG A 274 -1.81 -27.06 40.98
N LEU A 275 -0.82 -26.19 40.75
CA LEU A 275 -0.96 -24.78 41.09
C LEU A 275 -2.17 -24.22 40.35
N GLU A 276 -3.21 -23.86 41.09
CA GLU A 276 -4.36 -23.15 40.55
C GLU A 276 -3.95 -21.69 40.34
N SER A 277 -3.38 -21.41 39.18
CA SER A 277 -3.30 -20.02 38.72
C SER A 277 -4.71 -19.60 38.32
N ASN A 278 -5.32 -18.70 39.09
CA ASN A 278 -6.54 -17.99 38.71
C ASN A 278 -6.23 -17.07 37.52
N LEU A 279 -6.07 -17.67 36.34
CA LEU A 279 -6.01 -16.95 35.08
C LEU A 279 -7.38 -16.35 34.83
N ASN A 280 -7.56 -15.09 35.22
CA ASN A 280 -8.73 -14.32 34.85
C ASN A 280 -8.68 -14.07 33.34
N SER A 281 -9.26 -14.99 32.56
CA SER A 281 -9.30 -14.94 31.10
C SER A 281 -9.92 -13.64 30.58
N THR A 282 -10.91 -13.10 31.29
CA THR A 282 -11.55 -11.81 30.95
C THR A 282 -10.56 -10.66 31.08
N GLY A 283 -9.86 -10.55 32.22
CA GLY A 283 -8.88 -9.47 32.43
C GLY A 283 -7.68 -9.52 31.48
N LEU A 284 -7.23 -10.74 31.10
CA LEU A 284 -6.18 -10.92 30.10
C LEU A 284 -6.64 -10.48 28.70
N LYS A 285 -7.88 -10.82 28.32
CA LYS A 285 -8.46 -10.42 27.05
C LYS A 285 -8.59 -8.90 26.96
N ASP A 286 -9.12 -8.26 28.00
CA ASP A 286 -9.30 -6.80 28.03
C ASP A 286 -7.95 -6.06 27.92
N SER A 287 -6.91 -6.60 28.57
CA SER A 287 -5.55 -6.05 28.50
C SER A 287 -4.96 -6.17 27.08
N LEU A 288 -5.12 -7.33 26.43
CA LEU A 288 -4.69 -7.52 25.04
C LEU A 288 -5.46 -6.61 24.08
N GLU A 289 -6.77 -6.47 24.28
CA GLU A 289 -7.62 -5.61 23.46
C GLU A 289 -7.14 -4.16 23.50
N PHE A 290 -6.85 -3.64 24.69
CA PHE A 290 -6.29 -2.29 24.87
C PHE A 290 -4.95 -2.11 24.13
N ILE A 291 -4.08 -3.12 24.17
CA ILE A 291 -2.79 -3.08 23.45
C ILE A 291 -3.01 -3.04 21.94
N PHE A 292 -3.93 -3.84 21.40
CA PHE A 292 -4.27 -3.82 19.98
C PHE A 292 -4.95 -2.51 19.56
N GLU A 293 -5.80 -1.94 20.41
CA GLU A 293 -6.41 -0.62 20.17
C GLU A 293 -5.36 0.49 20.14
N ASN A 294 -4.39 0.45 21.06
CA ASN A 294 -3.27 1.40 21.05
C ASN A 294 -2.42 1.25 19.77
N LEU A 295 -2.10 0.01 19.37
CA LEU A 295 -1.36 -0.26 18.13
C LEU A 295 -2.13 0.19 16.88
N ALA A 296 -3.44 -0.05 16.82
CA ALA A 296 -4.32 0.43 15.75
C ALA A 296 -4.35 1.98 15.70
N GLY A 297 -4.47 2.62 16.85
CA GLY A 297 -4.44 4.08 16.97
C GLY A 297 -3.13 4.71 16.50
N LEU A 298 -1.99 4.14 16.89
CA LEU A 298 -0.67 4.63 16.47
C LEU A 298 -0.36 4.36 15.00
N SER A 299 -0.81 3.22 14.47
CA SER A 299 -0.64 2.87 13.05
C SER A 299 -1.63 3.57 12.12
N ARG A 300 -2.71 4.13 12.68
CA ARG A 300 -3.89 4.66 11.94
C ARG A 300 -4.52 3.63 11.01
N ILE A 301 -4.45 2.35 11.38
CA ILE A 301 -5.05 1.25 10.63
C ILE A 301 -6.18 0.67 11.47
N PRO A 302 -7.39 0.48 10.92
CA PRO A 302 -8.48 -0.14 11.65
C PRO A 302 -8.05 -1.49 12.22
N LYS A 303 -8.37 -1.75 13.49
CA LYS A 303 -8.00 -2.98 14.22
C LYS A 303 -8.33 -4.26 13.45
N SER A 304 -9.50 -4.30 12.80
CA SER A 304 -9.95 -5.41 11.95
C SER A 304 -9.04 -5.63 10.74
N ARG A 305 -8.61 -4.56 10.06
CA ARG A 305 -7.63 -4.62 8.95
C ARG A 305 -6.27 -5.08 9.45
N LEU A 306 -5.80 -4.54 10.58
CA LEU A 306 -4.52 -4.88 11.20
C LEU A 306 -4.44 -6.37 11.60
N ASN A 307 -5.53 -6.90 12.14
CA ASN A 307 -5.64 -8.31 12.56
C ASN A 307 -5.89 -9.28 11.40
N GLY A 308 -5.95 -8.79 10.15
CA GLY A 308 -6.21 -9.63 8.98
C GLY A 308 -7.60 -10.26 8.97
N GLN A 309 -8.57 -9.67 9.69
CA GLN A 309 -9.94 -10.16 9.67
C GLN A 309 -10.55 -9.88 8.30
N ALA A 310 -11.15 -10.92 7.70
CA ALA A 310 -11.89 -10.76 6.45
C ALA A 310 -12.99 -9.72 6.65
N GLN A 311 -13.18 -8.84 5.66
CA GLN A 311 -14.32 -7.92 5.61
C GLN A 311 -15.61 -8.74 5.41
N GLY A 312 -16.09 -9.39 6.47
CA GLY A 312 -17.34 -10.13 6.53
C GLY A 312 -18.38 -9.30 7.26
N THR A 313 -19.40 -8.87 6.51
CA THR A 313 -20.70 -8.33 6.94
C THR A 313 -20.72 -7.53 8.25
N ILE A 314 -20.64 -6.21 8.06
CA ILE A 314 -21.25 -5.12 8.84
C ILE A 314 -21.49 -5.43 10.32
N THR A 315 -20.60 -4.92 11.18
CA THR A 315 -20.99 -4.45 12.52
C THR A 315 -19.92 -3.52 13.08
N SER A 316 -20.29 -2.26 13.36
CA SER A 316 -19.54 -1.22 14.09
C SER A 316 -18.27 -0.58 13.49
N GLY A 317 -17.60 -1.17 12.48
CA GLY A 317 -16.32 -0.64 11.95
C GLY A 317 -16.36 0.25 10.69
N GLN A 318 -17.54 0.57 10.13
CA GLN A 318 -17.63 1.27 8.84
C GLN A 318 -17.03 2.67 8.84
N PHE A 319 -17.19 3.42 9.95
CA PHE A 319 -16.64 4.77 10.06
C PHE A 319 -15.11 4.77 10.11
N ASP A 320 -14.51 3.81 10.83
CA ASP A 320 -13.05 3.68 10.93
C ASP A 320 -12.44 3.32 9.57
N PHE A 321 -13.05 2.39 8.82
CA PHE A 321 -12.58 2.07 7.48
C PHE A 321 -12.76 3.23 6.50
N ARG A 322 -13.87 3.96 6.58
CA ARG A 322 -14.07 5.14 5.74
C ARG A 322 -13.01 6.19 6.00
N SER A 323 -12.77 6.53 7.26
CA SER A 323 -11.70 7.47 7.64
C SER A 323 -10.32 7.00 7.18
N TYR A 324 -10.03 5.71 7.30
CA TYR A 324 -8.78 5.11 6.83
C TYR A 324 -8.61 5.22 5.31
N TYR A 325 -9.65 4.91 4.52
CA TYR A 325 -9.58 5.04 3.07
C TYR A 325 -9.57 6.51 2.62
N ASP A 326 -10.22 7.42 3.35
CA ASP A 326 -10.14 8.86 3.09
C ASP A 326 -8.70 9.38 3.33
N ASP A 327 -8.02 8.90 4.38
CA ASP A 327 -6.59 9.18 4.61
C ASP A 327 -5.72 8.65 3.47
N ILE A 328 -5.95 7.41 3.00
CA ILE A 328 -5.21 6.86 1.85
C ILE A 328 -5.48 7.67 0.58
N ALA A 329 -6.74 8.05 0.33
CA ALA A 329 -7.10 8.85 -0.84
C ALA A 329 -6.43 10.22 -0.83
N ARG A 330 -6.31 10.85 0.35
CA ARG A 330 -5.51 12.07 0.53
C ARG A 330 -4.05 11.84 0.16
N ASP A 331 -3.46 10.75 0.63
CA ASP A 331 -2.06 10.44 0.35
C ASP A 331 -1.84 10.08 -1.13
N GLN A 332 -2.78 9.39 -1.79
CA GLN A 332 -2.80 9.17 -3.24
C GLN A 332 -2.71 10.50 -4.01
N GLU A 333 -3.53 11.47 -3.60
CA GLU A 333 -3.64 12.78 -4.26
C GLU A 333 -2.41 13.66 -4.04
N ASN A 334 -1.90 13.73 -2.81
CA ASN A 334 -0.77 14.60 -2.48
C ASN A 334 0.57 14.02 -2.92
N ASP A 335 0.75 12.71 -2.76
CA ASP A 335 2.06 12.08 -2.88
C ASP A 335 2.21 11.28 -4.17
N LEU A 336 1.21 10.48 -4.55
CA LEU A 336 1.31 9.60 -5.72
C LEU A 336 0.96 10.29 -7.03
N ARG A 337 0.03 11.24 -7.02
CA ARG A 337 -0.36 11.95 -8.24
C ARG A 337 0.82 12.57 -8.97
N PRO A 338 1.71 13.38 -8.33
CA PRO A 338 2.85 13.97 -9.03
C PRO A 338 3.77 12.93 -9.69
N ILE A 339 3.92 11.77 -9.06
CA ILE A 339 4.76 10.67 -9.54
C ILE A 339 4.13 9.98 -10.77
N ILE A 340 2.83 9.72 -10.70
CA ILE A 340 2.06 9.15 -11.81
C ILE A 340 2.02 10.13 -12.98
N GLU A 341 1.75 11.42 -12.73
CA GLU A 341 1.74 12.43 -13.77
C GLU A 341 3.09 12.54 -14.47
N LYS A 342 4.19 12.50 -13.71
CA LYS A 342 5.55 12.49 -14.27
C LYS A 342 5.77 11.27 -15.15
N ALA A 343 5.35 10.08 -14.71
CA ALA A 343 5.44 8.87 -15.51
C ALA A 343 4.62 8.98 -16.80
N ILE A 344 3.39 9.49 -16.74
CA ILE A 344 2.53 9.70 -17.92
C ILE A 344 3.16 10.72 -18.88
N LYS A 345 3.67 11.85 -18.37
CA LYS A 345 4.39 12.87 -19.18
C LYS A 345 5.59 12.26 -19.91
N LEU A 346 6.35 11.36 -19.26
CA LEU A 346 7.46 10.67 -19.90
C LEU A 346 6.99 9.64 -20.94
N ILE A 347 5.90 8.92 -20.68
CA ILE A 347 5.30 7.94 -21.59
C ILE A 347 4.81 8.59 -22.89
N ILE A 348 4.08 9.72 -22.79
CA ILE A 348 3.55 10.43 -23.96
C ILE A 348 4.69 10.95 -24.85
N ARG A 349 5.86 11.23 -24.26
CA ARG A 349 7.06 11.72 -24.95
C ARG A 349 7.91 10.62 -25.61
N GLU A 350 7.55 9.34 -25.47
CA GLU A 350 8.28 8.22 -26.09
C GLU A 350 8.12 8.22 -27.61
N ARG A 351 9.15 8.60 -28.37
CA ARG A 351 9.12 8.63 -29.85
C ARG A 351 8.79 7.28 -30.49
N GLN A 352 9.23 6.19 -29.87
CA GLN A 352 8.93 4.83 -30.34
C GLN A 352 7.55 4.33 -29.86
N GLY A 353 6.89 5.07 -28.97
CA GLY A 353 5.58 4.73 -28.42
C GLY A 353 4.47 4.89 -29.46
N GLU A 354 3.36 4.17 -29.25
CA GLU A 354 2.17 4.25 -30.10
C GLU A 354 1.46 5.59 -29.94
N ILE A 355 1.49 6.16 -28.73
CA ILE A 355 0.88 7.46 -28.40
C ILE A 355 1.55 8.58 -29.23
N TYR A 356 2.88 8.67 -29.21
CA TYR A 356 3.61 9.68 -29.97
C TYR A 356 3.37 9.57 -31.48
N ARG A 357 3.30 8.34 -32.00
CA ARG A 357 2.96 8.07 -33.41
C ARG A 357 1.55 8.51 -33.75
N LYS A 358 0.57 8.21 -32.90
CA LYS A 358 -0.83 8.60 -33.09
C LYS A 358 -1.02 10.12 -33.06
N LEU A 359 -0.26 10.82 -32.21
CA LEU A 359 -0.26 12.27 -32.15
C LEU A 359 0.57 12.94 -33.25
N ASN A 360 1.21 12.18 -34.16
CA ASN A 360 2.17 12.71 -35.15
C ASN A 360 3.25 13.63 -34.51
N GLY A 361 3.66 13.33 -33.28
CA GLY A 361 4.61 14.14 -32.51
C GLY A 361 4.05 15.42 -31.88
N GLN A 362 2.76 15.72 -32.04
CA GLN A 362 2.08 16.87 -31.42
C GLN A 362 1.66 16.53 -29.98
N ILE A 363 2.63 16.42 -29.07
CA ILE A 363 2.35 16.07 -27.67
C ILE A 363 1.50 17.14 -26.96
N GLU A 364 1.67 18.41 -27.32
CA GLU A 364 1.00 19.55 -26.68
C GLU A 364 -0.51 19.61 -26.94
N SER A 365 -1.02 18.90 -27.94
CA SER A 365 -2.47 18.86 -28.24
C SER A 365 -3.23 17.83 -27.40
N LEU A 366 -2.51 16.93 -26.73
CA LEU A 366 -3.12 15.92 -25.86
C LEU A 366 -3.35 16.50 -24.47
N ASP A 367 -4.62 16.68 -24.13
CA ASP A 367 -5.04 16.98 -22.77
C ASP A 367 -5.54 15.71 -22.10
N TRP A 368 -5.07 15.46 -20.87
CA TRP A 368 -5.41 14.27 -20.11
C TRP A 368 -5.54 14.60 -18.64
N GLN A 369 -6.45 13.87 -18.01
CA GLN A 369 -6.68 13.90 -16.57
C GLN A 369 -6.90 12.48 -16.08
N PHE A 370 -6.53 12.21 -14.83
CA PHE A 370 -6.88 10.95 -14.20
C PHE A 370 -7.44 11.16 -12.80
N GLU A 371 -8.30 10.23 -12.41
CA GLU A 371 -8.94 10.17 -11.11
C GLU A 371 -8.56 8.84 -10.45
N PHE A 372 -8.30 8.84 -9.14
CA PHE A 372 -8.16 7.61 -8.37
C PHE A 372 -9.53 6.97 -8.19
N ASN A 373 -9.61 5.67 -8.41
CA ASN A 373 -10.86 4.93 -8.24
C ASN A 373 -11.20 4.82 -6.74
N PRO A 374 -12.48 4.98 -6.33
CA PRO A 374 -12.88 4.91 -4.93
C PRO A 374 -12.46 3.59 -4.27
N LEU A 375 -11.75 3.69 -3.14
CA LEU A 375 -11.28 2.52 -2.37
C LEU A 375 -12.41 1.85 -1.58
N TRP A 376 -13.40 2.64 -1.14
CA TRP A 376 -14.58 2.15 -0.48
C TRP A 376 -15.63 1.73 -1.51
N LYS A 377 -15.97 0.44 -1.51
CA LYS A 377 -17.09 -0.09 -2.28
C LYS A 377 -18.27 -0.31 -1.35
N LEU A 378 -19.43 0.16 -1.80
CA LEU A 378 -20.69 -0.13 -1.12
C LEU A 378 -20.98 -1.62 -1.22
N SER A 379 -21.62 -2.17 -0.20
CA SER A 379 -22.12 -3.55 -0.28
C SER A 379 -23.23 -3.64 -1.34
N GLU A 380 -23.43 -4.83 -1.94
CA GLU A 380 -24.53 -5.06 -2.90
C GLU A 380 -25.89 -4.61 -2.35
N LYS A 381 -26.10 -4.75 -1.03
CA LYS A 381 -27.31 -4.30 -0.35
C LYS A 381 -27.42 -2.78 -0.30
N GLU A 382 -26.34 -2.08 0.07
CA GLU A 382 -26.33 -0.62 0.10
C GLU A 382 -26.47 -0.03 -1.32
N GLU A 383 -25.83 -0.67 -2.31
CA GLU A 383 -25.97 -0.30 -3.73
C GLU A 383 -27.42 -0.48 -4.21
N ALA A 384 -28.05 -1.63 -3.89
CA ALA A 384 -29.46 -1.88 -4.20
C ALA A 384 -30.41 -0.90 -3.48
N GLU A 385 -30.12 -0.53 -2.23
CA GLU A 385 -30.89 0.47 -1.49
C GLU A 385 -30.73 1.87 -2.10
N ILE A 386 -29.52 2.27 -2.48
CA ILE A 386 -29.26 3.54 -3.19
C ILE A 386 -29.98 3.54 -4.54
N ASP A 387 -29.94 2.44 -5.28
CA ASP A 387 -30.64 2.31 -6.56
C ASP A 387 -32.16 2.39 -6.41
N LEU A 388 -32.70 1.80 -5.34
CA LEU A 388 -34.11 1.92 -4.99
C LEU A 388 -34.47 3.36 -4.60
N ILE A 389 -33.63 4.05 -3.82
CA ILE A 389 -33.82 5.46 -3.45
C ILE A 389 -33.81 6.35 -4.70
N ARG A 390 -32.82 6.18 -5.58
CA ARG A 390 -32.75 6.91 -6.87
C ARG A 390 -33.96 6.62 -7.76
N ALA A 391 -34.41 5.37 -7.83
CA ALA A 391 -35.59 5.01 -8.60
C ALA A 391 -36.85 5.70 -8.03
N ARG A 392 -37.01 5.73 -6.70
CA ARG A 392 -38.10 6.46 -6.03
C ARG A 392 -38.02 7.96 -6.24
N GLU A 393 -36.83 8.54 -6.22
CA GLU A 393 -36.62 9.96 -6.52
C GLU A 393 -37.12 10.32 -7.93
N VAL A 394 -36.73 9.53 -8.93
CA VAL A 394 -37.19 9.71 -10.32
C VAL A 394 -38.70 9.53 -10.44
N ASP A 395 -39.28 8.52 -9.79
CA ASP A 395 -40.72 8.30 -9.76
C ASP A 395 -41.48 9.51 -9.16
N ILE A 396 -40.97 10.10 -8.07
CA ILE A 396 -41.53 11.31 -7.48
C ILE A 396 -41.46 12.50 -8.45
N TYR A 397 -40.34 12.68 -9.15
CA TYR A 397 -40.21 13.77 -10.12
C TYR A 397 -41.12 13.59 -11.35
N MET A 398 -41.29 12.36 -11.84
CA MET A 398 -42.21 12.04 -12.92
C MET A 398 -43.67 12.25 -12.49
N ALA A 399 -44.05 11.78 -11.30
CA ALA A 399 -45.39 11.94 -10.74
C ALA A 399 -45.76 13.42 -10.53
N ARG A 400 -44.78 14.28 -10.24
CA ARG A 400 -44.95 15.74 -10.10
C ARG A 400 -44.86 16.50 -11.43
N GLY A 401 -44.64 15.80 -12.55
CA GLY A 401 -44.48 16.41 -13.87
C GLY A 401 -43.24 17.29 -14.03
N SER A 402 -42.24 17.14 -13.15
CA SER A 402 -41.01 17.94 -13.19
C SER A 402 -39.97 17.39 -14.17
N VAL A 403 -40.05 16.10 -14.49
CA VAL A 403 -39.16 15.41 -15.45
C VAL A 403 -40.00 14.47 -16.30
N SER A 404 -39.78 14.45 -17.61
CA SER A 404 -40.47 13.53 -18.53
C SER A 404 -39.76 12.16 -18.59
N PRO A 405 -40.45 11.06 -18.99
CA PRO A 405 -39.82 9.75 -19.16
C PRO A 405 -38.63 9.75 -20.15
N GLU A 406 -38.68 10.60 -21.18
CA GLU A 406 -37.61 10.73 -22.18
C GLU A 406 -36.36 11.43 -21.62
N GLU A 407 -36.52 12.33 -20.64
CA GLU A 407 -35.42 12.99 -19.94
C GLU A 407 -34.84 12.14 -18.81
N ALA A 408 -35.68 11.33 -18.15
CA ALA A 408 -35.28 10.45 -17.06
C ALA A 408 -34.45 9.26 -17.54
N ARG A 409 -34.77 8.70 -18.72
CA ARG A 409 -34.11 7.52 -19.29
C ARG A 409 -32.59 7.69 -19.51
N PRO A 410 -32.09 8.71 -20.22
CA PRO A 410 -30.65 8.90 -20.42
C PRO A 410 -29.92 9.30 -19.12
N LYS A 411 -30.61 9.97 -18.19
CA LYS A 411 -30.03 10.31 -16.87
C LYS A 411 -29.85 9.08 -15.97
N ARG A 412 -30.76 8.11 -16.05
CA ARG A 412 -30.69 6.89 -15.22
C ARG A 412 -29.82 5.79 -15.83
N PHE A 413 -29.77 5.75 -17.15
CA PHE A 413 -29.10 4.70 -17.91
C PHE A 413 -28.18 5.32 -18.97
N SER A 414 -27.15 6.03 -18.51
CA SER A 414 -26.15 6.67 -19.38
C SER A 414 -25.39 5.68 -20.26
N ASP A 415 -25.27 4.45 -19.77
CA ASP A 415 -24.43 3.40 -20.37
C ASP A 415 -25.23 2.47 -21.30
N LEU A 416 -26.52 2.76 -21.53
CA LEU A 416 -27.29 2.05 -22.55
C LEU A 416 -26.82 2.50 -23.93
N GLU A 417 -26.31 1.54 -24.71
CA GLU A 417 -26.10 1.71 -26.14
C GLU A 417 -27.39 2.23 -26.79
N LYS A 418 -27.30 3.43 -27.36
CA LYS A 418 -28.41 4.00 -28.15
C LYS A 418 -28.41 3.34 -29.51
N TYR A 419 -29.20 2.29 -29.66
CA TYR A 419 -29.54 1.80 -30.99
C TYR A 419 -30.34 2.88 -31.73
N PRO A 420 -30.02 3.18 -33.02
CA PRO A 420 -30.87 4.05 -33.82
C PRO A 420 -32.29 3.51 -33.82
N ALA A 421 -33.27 4.40 -33.66
CA ALA A 421 -34.68 4.03 -33.68
C ALA A 421 -34.98 3.17 -34.91
N TRP A 422 -35.60 2.00 -34.69
CA TRP A 422 -35.97 1.09 -35.76
C TRP A 422 -36.77 1.84 -36.83
N ASN A 423 -36.17 1.97 -38.03
CA ASN A 423 -36.82 2.58 -39.18
C ASN A 423 -37.55 1.47 -39.95
N PRO A 424 -38.89 1.45 -40.01
CA PRO A 424 -39.63 0.43 -40.74
C PRO A 424 -39.31 0.38 -42.24
N ASN A 425 -38.69 1.44 -42.78
CA ASN A 425 -38.34 1.57 -44.20
C ASN A 425 -36.87 1.28 -44.52
N SER A 426 -36.02 0.94 -43.53
CA SER A 426 -34.68 0.44 -43.82
C SER A 426 -34.73 -1.07 -44.02
N SER A 427 -34.86 -1.52 -45.27
CA SER A 427 -34.61 -2.91 -45.61
C SER A 427 -33.12 -3.20 -45.35
N PRO A 428 -32.76 -4.28 -44.62
CA PRO A 428 -31.37 -4.69 -44.53
C PRO A 428 -30.89 -5.08 -45.93
N GLU A 429 -29.85 -4.42 -46.43
CA GLU A 429 -29.13 -4.87 -47.62
C GLU A 429 -28.34 -6.13 -47.25
N PHE A 430 -28.98 -7.28 -47.40
CA PHE A 430 -28.27 -8.55 -47.38
C PHE A 430 -27.50 -8.65 -48.70
N GLY A 431 -26.17 -8.51 -48.65
CA GLY A 431 -25.33 -8.82 -49.79
C GLY A 431 -25.48 -10.29 -50.20
N ASP A 432 -25.44 -10.55 -51.49
CA ASP A 432 -25.50 -11.91 -52.02
C ASP A 432 -24.40 -12.78 -51.38
N PRO A 433 -24.72 -14.03 -50.98
CA PRO A 433 -23.72 -14.91 -50.40
C PRO A 433 -22.56 -15.09 -51.39
N GLN A 434 -21.36 -14.70 -50.98
CA GLN A 434 -20.16 -15.03 -51.73
C GLN A 434 -20.10 -16.56 -51.86
N THR A 435 -20.12 -17.05 -53.10
CA THR A 435 -19.91 -18.46 -53.40
C THR A 435 -18.59 -18.87 -52.76
N ILE A 436 -18.65 -19.72 -51.76
CA ILE A 436 -17.48 -20.36 -51.17
C ILE A 436 -16.78 -21.06 -52.33
N GLN A 437 -15.63 -20.56 -52.76
CA GLN A 437 -14.78 -21.30 -53.67
C GLN A 437 -14.37 -22.56 -52.93
N GLU A 438 -14.80 -23.71 -53.44
CA GLU A 438 -14.35 -25.01 -52.94
C GLU A 438 -12.81 -25.00 -52.91
N PRO A 439 -12.18 -25.38 -51.79
CA PRO A 439 -10.73 -25.47 -51.74
C PRO A 439 -10.27 -26.48 -52.80
N GLU A 440 -9.33 -26.07 -53.66
CA GLU A 440 -8.75 -26.91 -54.69
C GLU A 440 -8.43 -28.30 -54.11
N ALA A 441 -9.06 -29.32 -54.69
CA ALA A 441 -8.80 -30.70 -54.35
C ALA A 441 -7.30 -30.97 -54.50
N LYS A 442 -6.64 -31.32 -53.39
CA LYS A 442 -5.25 -31.79 -53.42
C LYS A 442 -5.13 -32.94 -54.43
N PRO A 443 -4.10 -32.97 -55.30
CA PRO A 443 -3.96 -34.04 -56.28
C PRO A 443 -3.77 -35.40 -55.60
N ASP A 444 -4.35 -36.43 -56.20
CA ASP A 444 -4.32 -37.83 -55.77
C ASP A 444 -2.86 -38.34 -55.64
N PRO A 445 -2.45 -38.95 -54.51
CA PRO A 445 -1.07 -39.42 -54.30
C PRO A 445 -0.54 -40.41 -55.35
N GLN A 446 -1.41 -40.99 -56.19
CA GLN A 446 -1.01 -41.94 -57.22
C GLN A 446 -0.49 -41.28 -58.52
N GLU A 447 -0.76 -40.00 -58.77
CA GLU A 447 -0.20 -39.27 -59.92
C GLU A 447 1.23 -38.77 -59.68
N GLN A 448 1.57 -38.39 -58.43
CA GLN A 448 2.92 -37.95 -58.07
C GLN A 448 3.97 -39.07 -58.17
N ALA A 449 3.56 -40.34 -58.01
CA ALA A 449 4.45 -41.50 -58.14
C ALA A 449 4.79 -41.85 -59.60
N LYS A 450 3.94 -41.48 -60.57
CA LYS A 450 4.21 -41.69 -62.01
C LYS A 450 5.17 -40.63 -62.56
N ASP A 451 5.07 -39.39 -62.11
CA ASP A 451 5.94 -38.29 -62.52
C ASP A 451 7.37 -38.40 -61.98
N GLN A 452 7.56 -38.99 -60.79
CA GLN A 452 8.91 -39.26 -60.26
C GLN A 452 9.61 -40.42 -60.99
N LYS A 453 8.86 -41.43 -61.44
CA LYS A 453 9.42 -42.53 -62.26
C LYS A 453 9.77 -42.08 -63.69
N ALA A 454 9.02 -41.13 -64.26
CA ALA A 454 9.33 -40.55 -65.57
C ALA A 454 10.57 -39.64 -65.53
N LYS A 455 10.80 -38.90 -64.42
CA LYS A 455 12.00 -38.06 -64.24
C LYS A 455 13.28 -38.84 -63.89
N GLN A 456 13.18 -40.06 -63.37
CA GLN A 456 14.35 -40.93 -63.10
C GLN A 456 14.84 -41.72 -64.33
N LEU A 457 14.03 -41.86 -65.38
CA LEU A 457 14.44 -42.51 -66.64
C LEU A 457 15.01 -41.55 -67.69
N SER A 458 15.02 -40.23 -67.44
CA SER A 458 15.64 -39.24 -68.32
C SER A 458 16.97 -38.68 -67.78
N LEU A 459 17.58 -39.35 -66.80
CA LEU A 459 18.87 -38.98 -66.19
C LEU A 459 19.87 -40.16 -66.11
N PHE A 460 19.81 -41.04 -67.13
CA PHE A 460 20.92 -41.88 -67.56
C PHE A 460 21.13 -41.73 -69.07
#